data_AF-A0A2K0TBT2-F1
#
_entry.id   AF-A0A2K0TBT2-F1
#
_cell.length_a   1.000
_cell.length_b   1.000
_cell.length_c   1.000
_cell.angle_alpha   90.00
_cell.angle_beta   90.00
_cell.angle_gamma   90.00
#
_symmetry.space_group_name_H-M   'P 1'
#
loop_
_entity.id
_entity.type
_entity.pdbx_description
1 polymer ?
#
loop_
_entity_poly.entity_id
_entity_poly.type
_entity_poly.pdbx_seq_one_letter_code
_entity_poly.pdbx_strand_id
1 'polypeptide(L)'
;MNFVDRLEDLLHHHQQPTRETWPQHDYISSLGTKLADAARRKQMFSSHSIPLDGCLRDEIQSAWESREFIARDRDAGRRYRQILAAAYFASTHLGLSPQFNVAREWLREKEFDLREMGYEPTKSIPLMNFLQEVGVWYLRQVQW
;
A
#
# COMPACT_ATOMS: atom_id res chain seq x y z
N MET A 1 -5.63 -28.32 26.98
CA MET A 1 -4.77 -27.69 25.96
C MET A 1 -5.66 -26.73 25.21
N ASN A 2 -5.67 -25.46 25.64
CA ASN A 2 -6.73 -24.52 25.31
C ASN A 2 -6.47 -23.86 23.95
N PHE A 3 -7.55 -23.51 23.26
CA PHE A 3 -7.52 -22.79 21.98
C PHE A 3 -6.76 -21.45 22.08
N VAL A 4 -6.73 -20.88 23.28
CA VAL A 4 -5.97 -19.66 23.62
C VAL A 4 -4.46 -19.89 23.57
N ASP A 5 -3.97 -21.03 24.08
CA ASP A 5 -2.53 -21.36 24.05
C ASP A 5 -2.02 -21.53 22.60
N ARG A 6 -2.85 -22.07 21.71
CA ARG A 6 -2.52 -22.18 20.27
C ARG A 6 -2.54 -20.83 19.54
N LEU A 7 -3.36 -19.89 20.00
CA LEU A 7 -3.44 -18.53 19.45
C LEU A 7 -2.23 -17.70 19.88
N GLU A 8 -1.79 -17.86 21.14
CA GLU A 8 -0.56 -17.24 21.63
C GLU A 8 0.67 -17.82 20.92
N ASP A 9 0.72 -19.13 20.68
CA ASP A 9 1.80 -19.74 19.89
C ASP A 9 1.82 -19.24 18.43
N LEU A 10 0.66 -19.04 17.79
CA LEU A 10 0.55 -18.47 16.44
C LEU A 10 0.95 -16.98 16.39
N LEU A 11 0.69 -16.24 17.47
CA LEU A 11 1.11 -14.85 17.64
C LEU A 11 2.62 -14.74 17.93
N HIS A 12 3.20 -15.70 18.64
CA HIS A 12 4.62 -15.71 18.98
C HIS A 12 5.50 -16.28 17.85
N HIS A 13 4.99 -17.20 17.03
CA HIS A 13 5.67 -17.70 15.83
C HIS A 13 5.64 -16.71 14.64
N HIS A 14 4.97 -15.57 14.77
CA HIS A 14 5.13 -14.44 13.86
C HIS A 14 6.43 -13.65 14.10
N GLN A 15 7.31 -14.11 15.00
CA GLN A 15 8.68 -13.59 15.10
C GLN A 15 9.56 -14.12 13.98
N GLN A 16 9.48 -13.41 12.86
CA GLN A 16 10.58 -12.81 12.10
C GLN A 16 10.21 -12.88 10.62
N PRO A 17 9.86 -11.74 10.00
CA PRO A 17 9.84 -11.67 8.54
C PRO A 17 11.24 -12.06 8.08
N THR A 18 11.33 -13.20 7.40
CA THR A 18 12.55 -13.77 6.83
C THR A 18 13.23 -12.75 5.92
N ARG A 19 14.13 -11.90 6.44
CA ARG A 19 15.15 -11.11 5.71
C ARG A 19 14.72 -10.41 4.39
N GLU A 20 13.44 -10.35 4.07
CA GLU A 20 12.84 -9.56 3.02
C GLU A 20 12.62 -8.21 3.68
N THR A 21 13.57 -7.31 3.45
CA THR A 21 13.59 -5.96 4.02
C THR A 21 12.32 -5.24 3.57
N TRP A 22 11.29 -5.30 4.42
CA TRP A 22 10.08 -4.55 4.21
C TRP A 22 10.41 -3.06 4.06
N PRO A 23 9.62 -2.30 3.30
CA PRO A 23 9.87 -0.88 3.12
C PRO A 23 10.01 -0.17 4.48
N GLN A 24 10.92 0.80 4.57
CA GLN A 24 11.12 1.58 5.79
C GLN A 24 9.86 2.40 6.12
N HIS A 25 9.45 2.38 7.39
CA HIS A 25 8.15 2.92 7.81
C HIS A 25 8.00 4.41 7.47
N ASP A 26 9.01 5.21 7.82
CA ASP A 26 9.05 6.66 7.57
C ASP A 26 8.93 7.03 6.09
N TYR A 27 9.49 6.21 5.21
CA TYR A 27 9.39 6.45 3.78
C TYR A 27 7.98 6.23 3.26
N ILE A 28 7.33 5.14 3.68
CA ILE A 28 5.98 4.79 3.25
C ILE A 28 4.96 5.77 3.79
N SER A 29 5.08 6.19 5.06
CA SER A 29 4.20 7.20 5.65
C SER A 29 4.37 8.57 4.97
N SER A 30 5.60 8.97 4.66
CA SER A 30 5.87 10.20 3.89
C SER A 30 5.31 10.13 2.46
N LEU A 31 5.52 9.01 1.75
CA LEU A 31 4.97 8.81 0.42
C LEU A 31 3.44 8.81 0.43
N GLY A 32 2.81 8.09 1.38
CA GLY A 32 1.36 8.05 1.55
C GLY A 32 0.77 9.43 1.86
N THR A 33 1.42 10.21 2.75
CA THR A 33 1.00 11.59 3.05
C THR A 33 1.08 12.48 1.81
N LYS A 34 2.19 12.40 1.05
CA LYS A 34 2.35 13.17 -0.19
C LYS A 34 1.28 12.83 -1.23
N LEU A 35 0.96 11.55 -1.39
CA LEU A 35 -0.11 11.08 -2.28
C LEU A 35 -1.48 11.62 -1.84
N ALA A 36 -1.78 11.56 -0.54
CA ALA A 36 -3.04 12.07 0.00
C ALA A 36 -3.18 13.59 -0.20
N ASP A 37 -2.14 14.35 0.11
CA ASP A 37 -2.12 15.80 -0.07
C ASP A 37 -2.24 16.21 -1.55
N ALA A 38 -1.53 15.49 -2.43
CA ALA A 38 -1.61 15.72 -3.87
C ALA A 38 -3.02 15.43 -4.41
N ALA A 39 -3.64 14.32 -3.97
CA ALA A 39 -5.01 13.98 -4.35
C ALA A 39 -6.01 15.05 -3.89
N ARG A 40 -5.90 15.55 -2.64
CA ARG A 40 -6.74 16.65 -2.14
C ARG A 40 -6.55 17.93 -2.94
N ARG A 41 -5.29 18.33 -3.19
CA ARG A 41 -5.00 19.52 -4.01
C ARG A 41 -5.60 19.37 -5.40
N LYS A 42 -5.40 18.21 -6.05
CA LYS A 42 -5.95 17.93 -7.37
C LYS A 42 -7.47 18.02 -7.38
N GLN A 43 -8.14 17.48 -6.37
CA GLN A 43 -9.60 17.60 -6.23
C GLN A 43 -10.03 19.08 -6.07
N MET A 44 -9.32 19.85 -5.24
CA MET A 44 -9.66 21.27 -4.98
C MET A 44 -9.44 22.17 -6.19
N PHE A 45 -8.39 21.93 -6.98
CA PHE A 45 -8.03 22.76 -8.12
C PHE A 45 -8.62 22.28 -9.45
N SER A 46 -9.29 21.12 -9.46
CA SER A 46 -9.95 20.62 -10.65
C SER A 46 -11.21 21.44 -10.94
N SER A 47 -11.32 21.91 -12.19
CA SER A 47 -12.53 22.58 -12.69
C SER A 47 -13.74 21.65 -12.79
N HIS A 48 -13.51 20.33 -12.77
CA HIS A 48 -14.54 19.29 -12.77
C HIS A 48 -14.55 18.58 -11.42
N SER A 49 -15.73 18.15 -10.95
CA SER A 49 -15.87 17.39 -9.70
C SER A 49 -15.32 15.97 -9.86
N ILE A 50 -14.00 15.83 -9.79
CA ILE A 50 -13.34 14.53 -9.82
C ILE A 50 -13.47 13.90 -8.42
N PRO A 51 -13.95 12.64 -8.32
CA PRO A 51 -13.95 11.90 -7.07
C PRO A 51 -12.54 11.78 -6.47
N LEU A 52 -12.43 11.85 -5.14
CA LEU A 52 -11.14 11.88 -4.44
C LEU A 52 -10.32 10.61 -4.64
N ASP A 53 -10.97 9.46 -4.76
CA ASP A 53 -10.35 8.18 -5.09
C ASP A 53 -9.81 8.14 -6.53
N GLY A 54 -10.49 8.80 -7.48
CA GLY A 54 -9.98 9.05 -8.83
C GLY A 54 -8.74 9.95 -8.81
N CYS A 55 -8.75 11.03 -8.03
CA CYS A 55 -7.56 11.87 -7.83
C CYS A 55 -6.40 11.07 -7.25
N LEU A 56 -6.66 10.24 -6.22
CA LEU A 56 -5.63 9.40 -5.60
C LEU A 56 -5.06 8.37 -6.58
N ARG A 57 -5.91 7.73 -7.39
CA ARG A 57 -5.49 6.80 -8.43
C ARG A 57 -4.48 7.43 -9.39
N ASP A 58 -4.75 8.65 -9.85
CA ASP A 58 -3.86 9.35 -10.76
C ASP A 58 -2.51 9.68 -10.12
N GLU A 59 -2.50 10.12 -8.85
CA GLU A 59 -1.26 10.41 -8.14
C GLU A 59 -0.43 9.15 -7.88
N ILE A 60 -1.09 8.02 -7.57
CA ILE A 60 -0.42 6.71 -7.45
C ILE A 60 0.20 6.30 -8.78
N GLN A 61 -0.53 6.43 -9.89
CA GLN A 61 0.00 6.13 -11.21
C GLN A 61 1.20 7.02 -11.54
N SER A 62 1.09 8.33 -11.31
CA SER A 62 2.18 9.28 -11.55
C SER A 62 3.42 8.94 -10.73
N ALA A 63 3.25 8.60 -9.45
CA ALA A 63 4.34 8.17 -8.59
C ALA A 63 4.98 6.85 -9.07
N TRP A 64 4.17 5.87 -9.50
CA TRP A 64 4.66 4.60 -10.05
C TRP A 64 5.55 4.76 -11.28
N GLU A 65 5.18 5.70 -12.16
CA GLU A 65 5.88 6.02 -13.40
C GLU A 65 7.05 7.00 -13.20
N SER A 66 7.15 7.63 -12.02
CA SER A 66 8.17 8.63 -11.74
C SER A 66 9.59 8.04 -11.78
N ARG A 67 10.53 8.83 -12.33
CA ARG A 67 11.93 8.43 -12.43
C ARG A 67 12.55 8.22 -11.04
N GLU A 68 12.16 9.05 -10.09
CA GLU A 68 12.62 8.99 -8.70
C GLU A 68 12.21 7.68 -8.03
N PHE A 69 10.96 7.25 -8.25
CA PHE A 69 10.46 6.00 -7.68
C PHE A 69 11.10 4.78 -8.33
N ILE A 70 11.27 4.79 -9.66
CA ILE A 70 11.97 3.73 -10.40
C ILE A 70 13.45 3.65 -9.98
N ALA A 71 14.12 4.79 -9.78
CA ALA A 71 15.53 4.83 -9.38
C ALA A 71 15.77 4.30 -7.96
N ARG A 72 14.77 4.38 -7.08
CA ARG A 72 14.88 3.94 -5.69
C ARG A 72 15.00 2.42 -5.54
N ASP A 73 14.28 1.66 -6.37
CA ASP A 73 14.39 0.21 -6.40
C ASP A 73 14.15 -0.34 -7.81
N ARG A 74 15.15 -1.06 -8.35
CA ARG A 74 15.08 -1.61 -9.70
C ARG A 74 14.09 -2.78 -9.81
N ASP A 75 13.73 -3.39 -8.69
CA ASP A 75 12.78 -4.52 -8.65
C ASP A 75 11.34 -4.01 -8.62
N ALA A 76 10.60 -4.28 -9.69
CA ALA A 76 9.22 -3.84 -9.83
C ALA A 76 8.29 -4.47 -8.78
N GLY A 77 8.55 -5.71 -8.35
CA GLY A 77 7.77 -6.38 -7.32
C GLY A 77 7.93 -5.72 -5.95
N ARG A 78 9.15 -5.36 -5.57
CA ARG A 78 9.41 -4.61 -4.33
C ARG A 78 8.84 -3.20 -4.38
N ARG A 79 8.98 -2.48 -5.50
CA ARG A 79 8.34 -1.18 -5.70
C ARG A 79 6.82 -1.28 -5.58
N TYR A 80 6.22 -2.36 -6.09
CA TYR A 80 4.78 -2.56 -5.99
C TYR A 80 4.33 -2.67 -4.53
N ARG A 81 5.06 -3.42 -3.69
CA ARG A 81 4.77 -3.47 -2.24
C ARG A 81 4.85 -2.10 -1.59
N GLN A 82 5.82 -1.28 -1.98
CA GLN A 82 5.99 0.09 -1.47
C GLN A 82 4.79 0.98 -1.86
N ILE A 83 4.43 1.02 -3.14
CA ILE A 83 3.33 1.89 -3.59
C ILE A 83 1.99 1.40 -3.04
N LEU A 84 1.80 0.08 -2.90
CA LEU A 84 0.62 -0.52 -2.31
C LEU A 84 0.45 -0.09 -0.84
N ALA A 85 1.52 -0.16 -0.04
CA ALA A 85 1.49 0.27 1.35
C ALA A 85 1.23 1.79 1.48
N ALA A 86 1.86 2.60 0.63
CA ALA A 86 1.65 4.05 0.63
C ALA A 86 0.24 4.45 0.20
N ALA A 87 -0.33 3.75 -0.79
CA ALA A 87 -1.70 3.97 -1.25
C ALA A 87 -2.74 3.60 -0.19
N TYR A 88 -2.48 2.57 0.61
CA TYR A 88 -3.33 2.22 1.75
C TYR A 88 -3.30 3.31 2.82
N PHE A 89 -2.10 3.76 3.22
CA PHE A 89 -1.95 4.87 4.14
C PHE A 89 -2.69 6.12 3.64
N ALA A 90 -2.52 6.48 2.37
CA ALA A 90 -3.19 7.60 1.75
C ALA A 90 -4.72 7.45 1.77
N SER A 91 -5.23 6.27 1.42
CA SER A 91 -6.67 5.98 1.44
C SER A 91 -7.26 6.13 2.84
N THR A 92 -6.59 5.62 3.87
CA THR A 92 -6.99 5.80 5.28
C THR A 92 -6.94 7.27 5.70
N HIS A 93 -5.88 7.99 5.35
CA HIS A 93 -5.74 9.42 5.66
C HIS A 93 -6.83 10.29 4.99
N LEU A 94 -7.31 9.86 3.83
CA LEU A 94 -8.39 10.52 3.08
C LEU A 94 -9.79 10.06 3.49
N GLY A 95 -9.92 9.05 4.37
CA GLY A 95 -11.21 8.48 4.76
C GLY A 95 -11.90 7.70 3.62
N LEU A 96 -11.15 7.21 2.64
CA LEU A 96 -11.69 6.46 1.51
C LEU A 96 -11.98 5.01 1.90
N SER A 97 -13.08 4.46 1.36
CA SER A 97 -13.42 3.06 1.55
C SER A 97 -12.37 2.15 0.91
N PRO A 98 -11.96 1.05 1.56
CA PRO A 98 -11.07 0.07 0.95
C PRO A 98 -11.78 -0.84 -0.07
N GLN A 99 -13.12 -0.83 -0.15
CA GLN A 99 -13.87 -1.79 -0.98
C GLN A 99 -14.26 -1.21 -2.34
N PHE A 100 -14.57 0.08 -2.41
CA PHE A 100 -15.01 0.79 -3.62
C PHE A 100 -14.11 2.00 -3.83
N ASN A 101 -12.93 1.77 -4.40
CA ASN A 101 -11.89 2.79 -4.57
C ASN A 101 -11.17 2.54 -5.89
N VAL A 102 -11.29 3.49 -6.80
CA VAL A 102 -10.67 3.42 -8.14
C VAL A 102 -9.14 3.24 -8.06
N ALA A 103 -8.49 3.82 -7.05
CA ALA A 103 -7.06 3.62 -6.83
C ALA A 103 -6.71 2.16 -6.50
N ARG A 104 -7.60 1.46 -5.80
CA ARG A 104 -7.42 0.05 -5.47
C ARG A 104 -7.62 -0.85 -6.68
N GLU A 105 -8.59 -0.55 -7.52
CA GLU A 105 -8.81 -1.30 -8.77
C GLU A 105 -7.58 -1.21 -9.66
N TRP A 106 -7.03 0.00 -9.83
CA TRP A 106 -5.78 0.20 -10.55
C TRP A 106 -4.61 -0.59 -9.95
N LEU A 107 -4.47 -0.63 -8.61
CA LEU A 107 -3.44 -1.43 -7.96
C LEU A 107 -3.61 -2.93 -8.22
N ARG A 108 -4.84 -3.43 -8.27
CA ARG A 108 -5.12 -4.83 -8.60
C ARG A 108 -4.74 -5.14 -10.04
N GLU A 109 -5.08 -4.27 -10.99
CA GLU A 109 -4.66 -4.42 -12.40
C GLU A 109 -3.14 -4.45 -12.52
N LYS A 110 -2.45 -3.54 -11.82
CA LYS A 110 -0.98 -3.53 -11.80
C LYS A 110 -0.36 -4.77 -11.18
N GLU A 111 -1.02 -5.35 -10.16
CA GLU A 111 -0.58 -6.63 -9.59
C GLU A 111 -0.63 -7.74 -10.64
N PHE A 112 -1.70 -7.77 -11.44
CA PHE A 112 -1.88 -8.73 -12.50
C PHE A 112 -0.80 -8.56 -13.58
N ASP A 113 -0.57 -7.34 -14.06
CA ASP A 113 0.48 -7.03 -15.04
C ASP A 113 1.86 -7.52 -14.57
N LEU A 114 2.19 -7.29 -13.30
CA LEU A 114 3.46 -7.69 -12.72
C LEU A 114 3.61 -9.22 -12.64
N ARG A 115 2.52 -9.93 -12.34
CA ARG A 115 2.52 -11.40 -12.35
C ARG A 115 2.74 -11.97 -13.74
N GLU A 116 2.14 -11.38 -14.77
CA GLU A 116 2.38 -11.77 -16.17
C GLU A 116 3.85 -11.55 -16.58
N MET A 117 4.50 -10.52 -16.02
CA MET A 117 5.93 -10.25 -16.21
C MET A 117 6.86 -11.14 -15.36
N GLY A 118 6.31 -12.09 -14.60
CA GLY A 118 7.08 -13.04 -13.78
C GLY A 118 7.45 -12.52 -12.39
N TYR A 119 6.90 -11.38 -11.95
CA TYR A 119 7.08 -10.92 -10.58
C TYR A 119 6.02 -11.55 -9.66
N GLU A 120 6.42 -11.92 -8.45
CA GLU A 120 5.51 -12.38 -7.40
C GLU A 120 5.47 -11.35 -6.25
N PRO A 121 4.85 -10.17 -6.46
CA PRO A 121 4.90 -9.10 -5.47
C PRO A 121 4.22 -9.48 -4.16
N THR A 122 3.24 -10.37 -4.13
CA THR A 122 2.51 -10.75 -2.91
C THR A 122 2.62 -12.22 -2.53
N LYS A 123 3.37 -13.04 -3.32
CA LYS A 123 3.76 -14.47 -3.19
C LYS A 123 2.71 -15.50 -2.72
N SER A 124 1.78 -15.18 -1.82
CA SER A 124 0.85 -16.14 -1.22
C SER A 124 -0.31 -15.51 -0.45
N ILE A 125 -0.39 -14.18 -0.35
CA ILE A 125 -1.41 -13.49 0.46
C ILE A 125 -2.25 -12.60 -0.46
N PRO A 126 -3.58 -12.80 -0.56
CA PRO A 126 -4.45 -11.91 -1.32
C PRO A 126 -4.26 -10.47 -0.84
N LEU A 127 -4.26 -9.50 -1.76
CA LEU A 127 -4.11 -8.05 -1.51
C LEU A 127 -4.82 -7.53 -0.24
N MET A 128 -5.97 -8.11 0.09
CA MET A 128 -6.76 -7.83 1.29
C MET A 128 -6.07 -8.20 2.61
N ASN A 129 -5.45 -9.39 2.69
CA ASN A 129 -4.78 -9.86 3.89
C ASN A 129 -3.40 -9.19 4.05
N PHE A 130 -2.71 -8.90 2.94
CA PHE A 130 -1.44 -8.18 2.93
C PHE A 130 -1.56 -6.78 3.55
N LEU A 131 -2.65 -6.07 3.22
CA LEU A 131 -2.92 -4.73 3.75
C LEU A 131 -3.49 -4.75 5.18
N GLN A 132 -4.21 -5.80 5.58
CA GLN A 132 -4.71 -5.92 6.94
C GLN A 132 -3.59 -6.27 7.93
N GLU A 133 -2.59 -7.04 7.53
CA GLU A 133 -1.41 -7.34 8.35
C GLU A 133 -0.40 -6.18 8.37
N VAL A 134 -0.10 -5.58 7.21
CA VAL A 134 0.90 -4.50 7.10
C VAL A 134 0.31 -3.14 7.47
N GLY A 135 -0.88 -2.81 6.98
CA GLY A 135 -1.53 -1.52 7.25
C GLY A 135 -1.86 -1.33 8.74
N VAL A 136 -2.32 -2.39 9.41
CA VAL A 136 -2.54 -2.35 10.87
C VAL A 136 -1.22 -2.24 11.64
N TRP A 137 -0.16 -2.93 11.20
CA TRP A 137 1.17 -2.79 11.80
C TRP A 137 1.70 -1.35 11.67
N TYR A 138 1.56 -0.76 10.49
CA TYR A 138 1.95 0.63 10.20
C TYR A 138 1.15 1.65 11.00
N LEU A 139 -0.18 1.47 11.13
CA LEU A 139 -1.05 2.35 11.91
C LEU A 139 -0.78 2.24 13.42
N ARG A 140 -0.46 1.03 13.92
CA ARG A 140 -0.09 0.82 15.34
C ARG A 140 1.22 1.52 15.70
N GLN A 141 2.17 1.63 14.79
CA GLN A 141 3.44 2.35 15.00
C GLN A 141 3.26 3.88 15.09
N VAL A 142 2.15 4.44 14.59
CA VAL A 142 1.86 5.90 14.66
C VAL A 142 1.13 6.28 15.96
N GLN A 143 0.63 5.30 16.72
CA GLN A 143 -0.11 5.53 17.98
C GLN A 143 0.77 5.52 19.24
N TRP A 144 2.09 5.55 19.09
CA TRP A 144 3.06 5.61 20.20
C TRP A 144 3.94 6.86 20.08
#